data_AF-A0A9D0KZX1-F1
#
_entry.id   AF-A0A9D0KZX1-F1
#
_cell.length_a   1.000
_cell.length_b   1.000
_cell.length_c   1.000
_cell.angle_alpha   90.00
_cell.angle_beta   90.00
_cell.angle_gamma   90.00
#
_symmetry.space_group_name_H-M   'P 1'
#
loop_
_entity.id
_entity.type
_entity.pdbx_description
1 polymer ?
#
loop_
_entity_poly.entity_id
_entity_poly.type
_entity_poly.pdbx_seq_one_letter_code
_entity_poly.pdbx_strand_id
1 'polypeptide(L)'
;MVKIKKSQLKDIFDLLKKEHRVVAPVSKDGVIQLDYIESFNDLPSGYTQVEEKSFYKTEKNGEGFFSYSRPSLPYKRFLMPP
;
A
#
# COMPACT_ATOMS: atom_id res chain seq x y z
N MET A 1 -18.84 14.23 11.02
CA MET A 1 -17.61 13.70 10.40
C MET A 1 -17.24 12.41 11.11
N VAL A 2 -17.24 11.28 10.41
CA VAL A 2 -16.93 9.98 11.02
C VAL A 2 -15.41 9.91 11.27
N LYS A 3 -15.00 9.63 12.51
CA LYS A 3 -13.60 9.38 12.87
C LYS A 3 -13.36 7.88 12.93
N ILE A 4 -12.40 7.39 12.17
CA ILE A 4 -12.06 5.97 12.09
C ILE A 4 -10.79 5.74 12.92
N LYS A 5 -10.83 4.79 13.86
CA LYS A 5 -9.64 4.43 14.64
C LYS A 5 -8.72 3.55 13.81
N LYS A 6 -7.41 3.65 14.07
CA LYS A 6 -6.39 2.81 13.42
C LYS A 6 -6.68 1.30 13.58
N SER A 7 -7.20 0.87 14.73
CA SER A 7 -7.58 -0.52 14.97
C SER A 7 -8.73 -1.02 14.11
N GLN A 8 -9.57 -0.13 13.57
CA GLN A 8 -10.75 -0.47 12.77
C GLN A 8 -10.44 -0.54 11.27
N LEU A 9 -9.24 -0.13 10.84
CA LEU A 9 -8.85 -0.16 9.43
C LEU A 9 -8.88 -1.57 8.84
N LYS A 10 -8.49 -2.57 9.64
CA LYS A 10 -8.54 -3.97 9.21
C LYS A 10 -9.98 -4.41 8.95
N ASP A 11 -10.91 -4.10 9.86
CA ASP A 11 -12.32 -4.48 9.72
C ASP A 11 -12.95 -3.84 8.48
N ILE A 12 -12.61 -2.58 8.21
CA ILE A 12 -13.07 -1.85 7.03
C ILE A 12 -12.48 -2.46 5.75
N PHE A 13 -11.20 -2.79 5.76
CA PHE A 13 -10.55 -3.47 4.64
C PHE A 13 -11.24 -4.80 4.33
N ASP A 14 -11.47 -5.63 5.36
CA ASP A 14 -12.11 -6.93 5.22
C ASP A 14 -13.55 -6.80 4.71
N LEU A 15 -14.27 -5.75 5.10
CA LEU A 15 -15.60 -5.41 4.56
C LEU A 15 -15.54 -5.02 3.09
N LEU A 16 -14.63 -4.11 2.71
CA LEU A 16 -14.50 -3.63 1.33
C LEU A 16 -14.08 -4.75 0.38
N LYS A 17 -13.18 -5.65 0.81
CA LYS A 17 -12.73 -6.80 0.00
C LYS A 17 -13.83 -7.77 -0.41
N LYS A 18 -14.97 -7.80 0.30
CA LYS A 18 -16.11 -8.67 -0.06
C LYS A 18 -16.76 -8.27 -1.38
N GLU A 19 -16.77 -6.98 -1.69
CA GLU A 19 -17.52 -6.44 -2.82
C GLU A 19 -16.64 -5.68 -3.82
N HIS A 20 -15.42 -5.32 -3.42
CA HIS A 20 -14.52 -4.49 -4.20
C HIS A 20 -13.14 -5.09 -4.31
N ARG A 21 -12.50 -4.85 -5.45
CA ARG A 21 -11.06 -5.06 -5.58
C ARG A 21 -10.35 -3.89 -4.89
N VAL A 22 -9.68 -4.17 -3.78
CA VAL A 22 -8.94 -3.15 -3.04
C VAL A 22 -7.56 -2.96 -3.65
N VAL A 23 -7.21 -1.70 -3.91
CA VAL A 23 -5.88 -1.28 -4.36
C VAL A 23 -5.19 -0.57 -3.20
N ALA A 24 -3.97 -0.99 -2.89
CA ALA A 24 -3.16 -0.42 -1.83
C ALA A 24 -1.66 -0.48 -2.17
N PRO A 25 -0.80 0.22 -1.42
CA PRO A 25 0.64 -0.01 -1.49
C PRO A 25 0.96 -1.46 -1.11
N VAL A 26 1.78 -2.12 -1.90
CA VAL A 26 2.30 -3.48 -1.69
C VAL A 26 3.80 -3.46 -1.90
N SER A 27 4.54 -4.21 -1.07
CA SER A 27 5.97 -4.43 -1.26
C SER A 27 6.17 -5.59 -2.25
N LYS A 28 6.72 -5.31 -3.43
CA LYS A 28 7.00 -6.30 -4.46
C LYS A 28 8.36 -6.01 -5.10
N ASP A 29 9.20 -7.04 -5.24
CA ASP A 29 10.52 -6.94 -5.86
C ASP A 29 11.41 -5.82 -5.27
N GLY A 30 11.30 -5.59 -3.95
CA GLY A 30 12.08 -4.58 -3.23
C GLY A 30 11.59 -3.14 -3.39
N VAL A 31 10.43 -2.94 -4.02
CA VAL A 31 9.81 -1.64 -4.30
C VAL A 31 8.40 -1.60 -3.71
N ILE A 32 7.99 -0.43 -3.20
CA ILE A 32 6.60 -0.20 -2.81
C ILE A 32 5.85 0.36 -4.03
N GLN A 33 4.76 -0.30 -4.43
CA GLN A 33 3.96 0.08 -5.58
C GLN A 33 2.46 -0.10 -5.30
N LEU A 34 1.60 0.56 -6.07
CA LEU A 34 0.17 0.27 -6.03
C LEU A 34 -0.12 -1.02 -6.78
N ASP A 35 -0.80 -1.94 -6.12
CA ASP A 35 -1.31 -3.16 -6.72
C ASP A 35 -2.62 -3.58 -6.04
N TYR A 36 -3.27 -4.60 -6.59
CA TYR A 36 -4.31 -5.31 -5.86
C TYR A 36 -3.70 -6.03 -4.67
N ILE A 37 -4.42 -5.99 -3.56
CA ILE A 37 -4.00 -6.60 -2.30
C ILE A 37 -5.04 -7.62 -1.86
N GLU A 38 -4.59 -8.78 -1.41
CA GLU A 38 -5.48 -9.86 -0.96
C GLU A 38 -5.69 -9.85 0.55
N SER A 39 -4.67 -9.48 1.31
CA SER A 39 -4.73 -9.41 2.77
C SER A 39 -4.28 -8.06 3.30
N PHE A 40 -4.91 -7.59 4.37
CA PHE A 40 -4.46 -6.39 5.10
C PHE A 40 -2.99 -6.52 5.58
N ASN A 41 -2.53 -7.74 5.81
CA ASN A 41 -1.16 -8.01 6.26
C ASN A 41 -0.11 -7.83 5.16
N ASP A 42 -0.52 -7.74 3.89
CA ASP A 42 0.40 -7.50 2.77
C ASP A 42 0.77 -6.02 2.63
N LEU A 43 0.12 -5.14 3.43
CA LEU A 43 0.47 -3.74 3.51
C LEU A 43 1.92 -3.60 3.99
N PRO A 44 2.73 -2.72 3.38
CA PRO A 44 4.12 -2.47 3.74
C PRO A 44 4.22 -1.65 5.04
N SER A 45 3.63 -2.17 6.12
CA SER A 45 3.54 -1.52 7.41
C SER A 45 4.92 -1.35 8.02
N GLY A 46 5.28 -0.12 8.35
CA GLY A 46 6.59 0.25 8.87
C GLY A 46 7.73 0.21 7.85
N TYR A 47 7.43 -0.03 6.57
CA TYR A 47 8.42 0.06 5.49
C TYR A 47 8.35 1.44 4.82
N THR A 48 9.50 2.05 4.61
CA THR A 48 9.67 3.22 3.76
C THR A 48 10.48 2.84 2.55
N GLN A 49 10.34 3.61 1.48
CA GLN A 49 11.19 3.49 0.31
C GLN A 49 12.10 4.71 0.25
N VAL A 50 13.40 4.44 0.21
CA VAL A 50 14.45 5.42 -0.02
C VAL A 50 14.75 5.40 -1.53
N GLU A 51 14.61 6.56 -2.16
CA GLU A 51 14.91 6.76 -3.58
C GLU A 51 16.16 7.63 -3.69
N GLU A 52 17.25 7.06 -4.20
CA GLU A 52 18.48 7.76 -4.52
C GLU A 52 18.73 7.76 -6.04
N LYS A 53 19.77 8.46 -6.50
CA LYS A 53 20.14 8.43 -7.92
C LYS A 53 20.41 6.98 -8.35
N SER A 54 19.53 6.46 -9.21
CA SER A 54 19.59 5.11 -9.79
C SER A 54 19.40 3.95 -8.81
N PHE A 55 18.90 4.20 -7.58
CA PHE A 55 18.70 3.14 -6.61
C PHE A 55 17.39 3.31 -5.82
N TYR A 56 16.69 2.19 -5.65
CA TYR A 56 15.52 2.08 -4.79
C TYR A 56 15.83 1.06 -3.70
N LYS A 57 15.59 1.45 -2.45
CA LYS A 57 15.73 0.57 -1.30
C LYS A 57 14.49 0.64 -0.44
N THR A 58 14.00 -0.50 0.01
CA THR A 58 12.96 -0.55 1.04
C THR A 58 13.62 -0.77 2.40
N GLU A 59 13.31 0.08 3.39
CA GLU A 59 13.85 0.00 4.74
C GLU A 59 12.72 -0.07 5.78
N LYS A 60 12.90 -0.86 6.84
CA LYS A 60 11.92 -1.00 7.91
C LYS A 60 12.18 0.01 9.04
N ASN A 61 11.99 1.29 8.76
CA ASN A 61 12.24 2.39 9.68
C ASN A 61 11.02 3.33 9.86
N GLY A 62 9.88 3.00 9.25
CA GLY A 62 8.68 3.82 9.30
C GLY A 62 7.74 3.45 10.45
N GLU A 63 6.80 4.34 10.74
CA GLU A 63 5.68 4.09 11.64
C GLU A 63 4.35 4.16 10.89
N GLY A 64 3.41 3.26 11.20
CA GLY A 64 2.08 3.26 10.59
C GLY A 64 1.87 2.19 9.52
N PHE A 65 0.65 2.13 8.97
CA PHE A 65 0.28 1.22 7.89
C PHE A 65 0.69 1.74 6.51
N PHE A 66 0.85 3.07 6.39
CA PHE A 66 1.14 3.77 5.15
C PHE A 66 2.31 4.73 5.40
N SER A 67 3.52 4.21 5.52
CA SER A 67 4.74 4.99 5.74
C SER A 67 5.36 5.52 4.43
N TYR A 68 4.72 5.25 3.29
CA TYR A 68 5.21 5.61 1.97
C TYR A 68 4.28 6.59 1.26
N SER A 69 4.86 7.63 0.67
CA SER A 69 4.13 8.78 0.14
C SER A 69 4.03 8.84 -1.39
N ARG A 70 4.79 8.03 -2.15
CA ARG A 70 4.91 8.21 -3.61
C ARG A 70 5.06 6.90 -4.39
N PRO A 71 3.99 6.12 -4.64
CA PRO A 71 4.09 4.88 -5.40
C PRO A 71 4.79 5.02 -6.74
N SER A 72 5.79 4.14 -6.94
CA SER A 72 6.58 4.00 -8.18
C SER A 72 5.70 3.80 -9.42
N LEU A 73 4.56 3.10 -9.26
CA LEU A 73 3.55 2.94 -10.31
C LEU A 73 2.30 3.80 -10.03
N PRO A 74 1.93 4.72 -10.94
CA PRO A 74 0.74 5.57 -10.77
C PRO A 74 -0.56 4.78 -10.99
N TYR A 75 -1.69 5.35 -10.54
CA TYR A 75 -3.05 4.83 -10.75
C TYR A 75 -3.39 4.51 -12.22
N LYS A 76 -2.64 5.06 -13.18
CA LYS A 76 -2.77 4.76 -14.61
C LYS A 76 -2.69 3.26 -14.93
N ARG A 77 -1.96 2.46 -14.13
CA ARG A 77 -1.88 1.00 -14.30
C ARG A 77 -3.25 0.30 -14.23
N PHE A 78 -4.25 0.91 -13.59
CA PHE A 78 -5.60 0.34 -13.45
C PHE A 78 -6.59 0.87 -14.50
N LEU A 79 -6.21 1.85 -15.32
CA LEU A 79 -7.07 2.44 -16.36
C LEU A 79 -6.99 1.69 -17.69
N MET A 80 -5.94 0.88 -17.89
CA MET A 80 -5.80 0.03 -19.07
C MET A 80 -5.85 -1.43 -18.61
N PRO A 81 -7.03 -2.07 -18.62
CA PRO A 81 -7.08 -3.53 -18.56
C PRO A 81 -6.32 -4.11 -19.77
N PRO A 82 -5.73 -5.32 -19.65
CA PRO A 82 -5.05 -5.99 -20.76
C PRO A 82 -5.94 -6.18 -21.98
#